data_AF-A0A4X2JWG6-F1
#
_entry.id   AF-A0A4X2JWG6-F1
#
_cell.length_a   1.000
_cell.length_b   1.000
_cell.length_c   1.000
_cell.angle_alpha   90.00
_cell.angle_beta   90.00
_cell.angle_gamma   90.00
#
_symmetry.space_group_name_H-M   'P 1'
#
loop_
_entity.id
_entity.type
_entity.pdbx_description
1 polymer ?
#
loop_
_entity_poly.entity_id
_entity_poly.type
_entity_poly.pdbx_seq_one_letter_code
_entity_poly.pdbx_strand_id
1 'polypeptide(L)'
;MKVPKRRRSFRKKPKHSEEEDQPLRASEKSRRIPRSGRGEAGKMAAVTETGREAAAAVAETAGLAGPQEQERKLERERERSSDFLRGLELVKQGAEARVYRGRFLGRAAVIKERFPKRYRHPTLDSRLSRRRTLQEARALLRCRRAGILAPVVFFVDYTSNCLYLEDIEESLTVRDYIQSIQMTETDPEKLSLLARKIGKVLAQMHDEDVIHGDLTTSNMLLKMPIEQLSLVLIDFGLSFISGLPEDKGVDLYVLEKAFLSTHPNTETLYQDLLKSYSSESKKSGPVLKKLDEVRLRGRKRSMVG
;
A
#
# COMPACT_ATOMS: atom_id res chain seq x y z
N MET A 1 -3.05 -62.41 -31.47
CA MET A 1 -3.29 -62.24 -32.92
C MET A 1 -2.85 -60.83 -33.34
N LYS A 2 -2.56 -60.57 -34.63
CA LYS A 2 -2.12 -59.25 -35.16
C LYS A 2 -2.85 -58.93 -36.47
N VAL A 3 -3.46 -57.74 -36.55
CA VAL A 3 -4.09 -57.14 -37.76
C VAL A 3 -3.90 -55.60 -37.66
N PRO A 4 -3.92 -54.81 -38.76
CA PRO A 4 -2.66 -54.18 -39.16
C PRO A 4 -2.71 -52.66 -39.40
N LYS A 5 -1.52 -52.07 -39.61
CA LYS A 5 -1.33 -50.67 -40.01
C LYS A 5 -1.75 -50.43 -41.47
N ARG A 6 -2.35 -49.28 -41.78
CA ARG A 6 -2.30 -48.64 -43.13
C ARG A 6 -1.42 -47.39 -43.11
N ARG A 7 -1.01 -46.91 -44.29
CA ARG A 7 0.15 -46.03 -44.50
C ARG A 7 -0.02 -45.18 -45.78
N ARG A 8 0.48 -43.93 -45.79
CA ARG A 8 0.78 -43.07 -46.98
C ARG A 8 -0.45 -42.56 -47.79
N SER A 9 -0.40 -41.45 -48.56
CA SER A 9 0.63 -40.40 -48.75
C SER A 9 0.16 -39.16 -49.56
N PHE A 10 0.76 -37.99 -49.25
CA PHE A 10 1.19 -36.86 -50.14
C PHE A 10 0.41 -36.44 -51.43
N ARG A 11 0.07 -35.13 -51.48
CA ARG A 11 0.26 -34.16 -52.61
C ARG A 11 0.44 -32.76 -51.97
N LYS A 12 1.59 -32.07 -52.05
CA LYS A 12 2.23 -31.26 -53.12
C LYS A 12 1.58 -29.87 -53.40
N LYS A 13 2.39 -28.79 -53.26
CA LYS A 13 2.14 -27.36 -53.63
C LYS A 13 2.38 -27.10 -55.14
N PRO A 14 2.02 -25.92 -55.69
CA PRO A 14 2.95 -24.75 -55.90
C PRO A 14 2.46 -23.44 -55.21
N LYS A 15 3.27 -22.43 -54.82
CA LYS A 15 4.10 -21.40 -55.53
C LYS A 15 3.28 -20.31 -56.27
N HIS A 16 3.64 -19.02 -56.35
CA HIS A 16 4.66 -18.12 -55.72
C HIS A 16 3.90 -17.00 -54.90
N SER A 17 4.40 -15.85 -54.42
CA SER A 17 5.70 -15.11 -54.35
C SER A 17 5.83 -14.49 -52.91
N GLU A 18 6.83 -13.73 -52.43
CA GLU A 18 8.06 -13.08 -52.95
C GLU A 18 7.96 -11.63 -53.49
N GLU A 19 8.25 -10.66 -52.60
CA GLU A 19 8.95 -9.35 -52.71
C GLU A 19 8.80 -8.69 -51.31
N GLU A 20 9.80 -8.53 -50.43
CA GLU A 20 11.15 -7.93 -50.44
C GLU A 20 11.20 -6.42 -50.08
N ASP A 21 12.41 -5.90 -49.84
CA ASP A 21 12.72 -5.09 -48.65
C ASP A 21 12.62 -3.54 -48.76
N GLN A 22 12.65 -2.94 -47.57
CA GLN A 22 13.02 -1.58 -47.12
C GLN A 22 14.04 -0.73 -47.97
N PRO A 23 14.38 0.52 -47.57
CA PRO A 23 13.56 1.66 -47.11
C PRO A 23 14.03 3.01 -47.77
N LEU A 24 13.48 4.18 -47.39
CA LEU A 24 14.21 5.45 -47.05
C LEU A 24 13.45 6.79 -47.23
N ARG A 25 13.96 7.79 -46.49
CA ARG A 25 13.90 9.26 -46.68
C ARG A 25 12.60 10.02 -46.37
N ALA A 26 12.79 11.09 -45.59
CA ALA A 26 11.79 12.07 -45.19
C ALA A 26 11.52 13.12 -46.27
N SER A 27 10.41 13.86 -46.13
CA SER A 27 10.31 15.22 -46.62
C SER A 27 9.61 16.11 -45.58
N GLU A 28 10.21 17.27 -45.28
CA GLU A 28 9.61 18.27 -44.40
C GLU A 28 8.53 19.04 -45.16
N LYS A 29 7.38 19.31 -44.54
CA LYS A 29 6.42 20.32 -45.04
C LYS A 29 6.07 21.33 -43.96
N SER A 30 6.95 22.34 -43.86
CA SER A 30 6.75 23.58 -43.12
C SER A 30 5.38 24.21 -43.42
N ARG A 31 4.56 24.43 -42.38
CA ARG A 31 3.41 25.32 -42.46
C ARG A 31 3.82 26.73 -42.01
N ARG A 32 4.19 27.58 -42.97
CA ARG A 32 4.36 29.01 -42.73
C ARG A 32 3.01 29.68 -42.50
N ILE A 33 2.93 30.52 -41.47
CA ILE A 33 1.84 31.50 -41.27
C ILE A 33 2.39 32.87 -41.77
N PRO A 34 1.62 33.67 -42.52
CA PRO A 34 2.17 34.83 -43.24
C PRO A 34 2.54 36.02 -42.33
N ARG A 35 3.45 36.87 -42.82
CA ARG A 35 3.81 38.16 -42.20
C ARG A 35 3.11 39.33 -42.93
N SER A 36 2.27 40.05 -42.20
CA SER A 36 1.76 41.39 -42.51
C SER A 36 1.35 42.05 -41.18
N GLY A 37 1.55 43.33 -40.91
CA GLY A 37 2.22 44.39 -41.68
C GLY A 37 2.79 45.44 -40.71
N ARG A 38 3.39 46.52 -41.23
CA ARG A 38 3.95 47.60 -40.40
C ARG A 38 2.85 48.53 -39.89
N GLY A 39 3.00 49.06 -38.67
CA GLY A 39 2.36 50.30 -38.25
C GLY A 39 1.64 50.26 -36.91
N GLU A 40 2.36 50.49 -35.81
CA GLU A 40 2.23 51.72 -35.03
C GLU A 40 3.28 51.76 -33.90
N ALA A 41 3.90 52.93 -33.70
CA ALA A 41 4.82 53.18 -32.61
C ALA A 41 4.19 54.21 -31.67
N GLY A 42 3.64 53.77 -30.54
CA GLY A 42 2.89 54.64 -29.65
C GLY A 42 2.78 54.10 -28.22
N LYS A 43 3.58 54.70 -27.32
CA LYS A 43 3.39 54.75 -25.85
C LYS A 43 3.04 53.43 -25.13
N MET A 44 4.03 52.81 -24.46
CA MET A 44 3.92 52.37 -23.05
C MET A 44 5.29 51.97 -22.48
N ALA A 45 6.14 52.97 -22.22
CA ALA A 45 7.41 52.82 -21.51
C ALA A 45 7.31 53.45 -20.11
N ALA A 46 6.52 52.81 -19.23
CA ALA A 46 6.31 53.23 -17.85
C ALA A 46 5.94 52.01 -16.97
N VAL A 47 6.81 51.00 -16.93
CA VAL A 47 6.70 49.91 -15.94
C VAL A 47 7.18 50.49 -14.60
N THR A 48 6.25 50.84 -13.72
CA THR A 48 6.58 51.54 -12.47
C THR A 48 7.34 50.63 -11.50
N GLU A 49 8.41 51.14 -10.91
CA GLU A 49 9.26 50.40 -9.97
C GLU A 49 8.47 49.91 -8.74
N THR A 50 7.43 50.66 -8.35
CA THR A 50 6.43 50.31 -7.33
C THR A 50 5.84 48.90 -7.50
N GLY A 51 5.74 48.38 -8.73
CA GLY A 51 5.24 47.02 -8.99
C GLY A 51 6.21 45.92 -8.57
N ARG A 52 7.53 46.19 -8.59
CA ARG A 52 8.55 45.26 -8.07
C ARG A 52 8.72 45.40 -6.56
N GLU A 53 8.64 46.61 -6.03
CA GLU A 53 8.70 46.85 -4.58
C GLU A 53 7.51 46.22 -3.86
N ALA A 54 6.29 46.34 -4.40
CA ALA A 54 5.12 45.65 -3.86
C ALA A 54 5.26 44.12 -3.90
N ALA A 55 5.80 43.54 -4.98
CA ALA A 55 6.06 42.11 -5.08
C ALA A 55 7.15 41.63 -4.10
N ALA A 56 8.18 42.45 -3.86
CA ALA A 56 9.22 42.19 -2.87
C ALA A 56 8.67 42.25 -1.44
N ALA A 57 7.92 43.31 -1.09
CA ALA A 57 7.33 43.47 0.24
C ALA A 57 6.32 42.35 0.59
N VAL A 58 5.55 41.87 -0.39
CA VAL A 58 4.64 40.72 -0.22
C VAL A 58 5.40 39.38 -0.08
N ALA A 59 6.59 39.25 -0.67
CA ALA A 59 7.46 38.09 -0.45
C ALA A 59 8.18 38.14 0.92
N GLU A 60 8.62 39.33 1.34
CA GLU A 60 9.36 39.56 2.58
C GLU A 60 8.48 39.41 3.83
N THR A 61 7.24 39.93 3.78
CA THR A 61 6.23 39.75 4.85
C THR A 61 5.72 38.31 5.01
N ALA A 62 5.93 37.43 4.02
CA ALA A 62 5.56 36.02 4.09
C ALA A 62 6.61 35.12 4.77
N GLY A 63 7.82 35.63 5.04
CA GLY A 63 9.00 34.79 5.33
C GLY A 63 9.49 34.72 6.78
N LEU A 64 9.08 35.62 7.68
CA LEU A 64 9.83 35.92 8.92
C LEU A 64 9.06 35.79 10.24
N ALA A 65 8.17 34.79 10.36
CA ALA A 65 7.69 34.36 11.68
C ALA A 65 8.86 33.79 12.50
N GLY A 66 9.16 34.38 13.66
CA GLY A 66 10.33 34.00 14.47
C GLY A 66 10.22 32.59 15.06
N PRO A 67 11.33 31.95 15.51
CA PRO A 67 11.31 30.57 16.01
C PRO A 67 10.26 30.31 17.11
N GLN A 68 10.12 31.25 18.06
CA GLN A 68 9.12 31.19 19.14
C GLN A 68 7.67 31.33 18.64
N GLU A 69 7.44 32.02 17.52
CA GLU A 69 6.12 32.16 16.91
C GLU A 69 5.72 30.91 16.13
N GLN A 70 6.69 30.31 15.42
CA GLN A 70 6.51 29.01 14.77
C GLN A 70 6.19 27.92 15.80
N GLU A 71 6.90 27.92 16.94
CA GLU A 71 6.65 26.99 18.05
C GLU A 71 5.24 27.16 18.63
N ARG A 72 4.84 28.38 19.00
CA ARG A 72 3.48 28.70 19.48
C ARG A 72 2.38 28.34 18.48
N LYS A 73 2.65 28.44 17.18
CA LYS A 73 1.71 28.01 16.13
C LYS A 73 1.53 26.50 16.12
N LEU A 74 2.63 25.74 16.22
CA LEU A 74 2.61 24.27 16.30
C LEU A 74 1.94 23.77 17.58
N GLU A 75 2.12 24.45 18.70
CA GLU A 75 1.38 24.16 19.96
C GLU A 75 -0.13 24.30 19.75
N ARG A 76 -0.59 25.45 19.23
CA ARG A 76 -2.01 25.69 18.92
C ARG A 76 -2.60 24.72 17.89
N GLU A 77 -1.78 24.17 16.99
CA GLU A 77 -2.20 23.10 16.07
C GLU A 77 -2.36 21.76 16.80
N ARG A 78 -1.42 21.40 17.71
CA ARG A 78 -1.52 20.19 18.54
C ARG A 78 -2.69 20.22 19.52
N GLU A 79 -2.99 21.38 20.12
CA GLU A 79 -4.15 21.57 20.99
C GLU A 79 -5.46 21.31 20.22
N ARG A 80 -5.64 21.94 19.06
CA ARG A 80 -6.83 21.72 18.22
C ARG A 80 -6.96 20.27 17.75
N SER A 81 -5.86 19.60 17.41
CA SER A 81 -5.89 18.16 17.09
C SER A 81 -6.18 17.29 18.31
N SER A 82 -5.65 17.62 19.50
CA SER A 82 -5.99 16.96 20.78
C SER A 82 -7.48 17.06 21.07
N ASP A 83 -8.06 18.25 20.96
CA ASP A 83 -9.46 18.49 21.30
C ASP A 83 -10.41 17.86 20.26
N PHE A 84 -10.00 17.81 18.98
CA PHE A 84 -10.70 16.99 17.97
C PHE A 84 -10.69 15.50 18.34
N LEU A 85 -9.54 14.94 18.73
CA LEU A 85 -9.43 13.53 19.14
C LEU A 85 -10.23 13.19 20.40
N ARG A 86 -10.43 14.15 21.33
CA ARG A 86 -11.30 13.96 22.52
C ARG A 86 -12.78 13.82 22.17
N GLY A 87 -13.20 14.29 20.99
CA GLY A 87 -14.56 14.10 20.46
C GLY A 87 -14.79 12.75 19.75
N LEU A 88 -13.82 11.84 19.78
CA LEU A 88 -13.86 10.55 19.09
C LEU A 88 -13.87 9.36 20.05
N GLU A 89 -14.38 8.22 19.58
CA GLU A 89 -14.34 6.95 20.30
C GLU A 89 -12.91 6.39 20.31
N LEU A 90 -12.31 6.14 21.47
CA LEU A 90 -11.02 5.45 21.58
C LEU A 90 -11.21 3.93 21.44
N VAL A 91 -10.98 3.39 20.24
CA VAL A 91 -11.14 1.95 19.94
C VAL A 91 -10.01 1.12 20.54
N LYS A 92 -8.75 1.60 20.45
CA LYS A 92 -7.57 0.83 20.88
C LYS A 92 -6.39 1.72 21.24
N GLN A 93 -5.75 1.46 22.38
CA GLN A 93 -4.42 2.01 22.70
C GLN A 93 -3.37 0.89 22.59
N GLY A 94 -2.46 1.02 21.63
CA GLY A 94 -1.33 0.11 21.44
C GLY A 94 -0.01 0.67 21.99
N ALA A 95 1.06 -0.09 21.85
CA ALA A 95 2.39 0.30 22.31
C ALA A 95 2.98 1.52 21.55
N GLU A 96 2.50 1.84 20.35
CA GLU A 96 3.02 2.96 19.52
C GLU A 96 1.99 4.01 19.08
N ALA A 97 0.70 3.71 19.20
CA ALA A 97 -0.36 4.58 18.70
C ALA A 97 -1.67 4.39 19.48
N ARG A 98 -2.52 5.41 19.45
CA ARG A 98 -3.95 5.30 19.75
C ARG A 98 -4.72 5.25 18.44
N VAL A 99 -5.81 4.49 18.43
CA VAL A 99 -6.72 4.34 17.29
C VAL A 99 -8.09 4.80 17.72
N TYR A 100 -8.57 5.86 17.09
CA TYR A 100 -9.86 6.49 17.35
C TYR A 100 -10.82 6.25 16.18
N ARG A 101 -12.13 6.20 16.44
CA ARG A 101 -13.22 6.06 15.46
C ARG A 101 -14.18 7.24 15.57
N GLY A 102 -14.74 7.67 14.44
CA GLY A 102 -15.75 8.70 14.38
C GLY A 102 -15.93 9.23 12.95
N ARG A 103 -16.07 10.55 12.79
CA ARG A 103 -16.21 11.18 11.47
C ARG A 103 -15.15 12.25 11.21
N PHE A 104 -14.57 12.23 10.03
CA PHE A 104 -13.69 13.28 9.51
C PHE A 104 -14.30 13.86 8.23
N LEU A 105 -14.56 15.17 8.23
CA LEU A 105 -15.25 15.87 7.11
C LEU A 105 -16.55 15.16 6.68
N GLY A 106 -17.35 14.72 7.65
CA GLY A 106 -18.62 14.00 7.47
C GLY A 106 -18.50 12.51 7.17
N ARG A 107 -17.34 12.02 6.72
CA ARG A 107 -17.09 10.62 6.35
C ARG A 107 -16.71 9.79 7.57
N ALA A 108 -17.12 8.51 7.63
CA ALA A 108 -16.65 7.58 8.65
C ALA A 108 -15.13 7.39 8.55
N ALA A 109 -14.44 7.52 9.69
CA ALA A 109 -12.99 7.62 9.71
C ALA A 109 -12.37 6.96 10.94
N VAL A 110 -11.20 6.34 10.72
CA VAL A 110 -10.28 5.87 11.75
C VAL A 110 -9.08 6.80 11.82
N ILE A 111 -8.76 7.33 13.01
CA ILE A 111 -7.66 8.26 13.21
C ILE A 111 -6.60 7.59 14.10
N LYS A 112 -5.38 7.49 13.59
CA LYS A 112 -4.25 6.83 14.25
C LYS A 112 -3.24 7.87 14.73
N GLU A 113 -3.26 8.18 16.03
CA GLU A 113 -2.36 9.12 16.70
C GLU A 113 -1.10 8.39 17.17
N ARG A 114 0.07 8.73 16.62
CA ARG A 114 1.37 8.20 17.08
C ARG A 114 1.95 9.10 18.18
N PHE A 115 1.59 8.81 19.43
CA PHE A 115 1.97 9.60 20.60
C PHE A 115 3.48 9.54 20.91
N PRO A 116 4.13 10.67 21.30
CA PRO A 116 5.57 10.71 21.50
C PRO A 116 6.12 9.78 22.59
N LYS A 117 7.33 9.25 22.38
CA LYS A 117 8.01 8.42 23.39
C LYS A 117 9.01 9.22 24.23
N ARG A 118 8.63 9.51 25.49
CA ARG A 118 9.45 10.25 26.48
C ARG A 118 10.87 9.70 26.72
N TYR A 119 11.16 8.44 26.38
CA TYR A 119 12.50 7.85 26.48
C TYR A 119 13.41 8.17 25.28
N ARG A 120 12.88 8.79 24.20
CA ARG A 120 13.63 9.18 23.01
C ARG A 120 13.89 10.69 23.02
N HIS A 121 15.03 11.10 22.49
CA HIS A 121 15.31 12.53 22.27
C HIS A 121 14.22 13.16 21.36
N PRO A 122 13.65 14.33 21.67
CA PRO A 122 12.50 14.89 20.94
C PRO A 122 12.70 14.99 19.42
N THR A 123 13.89 15.39 18.97
CA THR A 123 14.26 15.45 17.54
C THR A 123 14.29 14.09 16.87
N LEU A 124 14.73 13.04 17.59
CA LEU A 124 14.77 11.67 17.10
C LEU A 124 13.36 11.11 16.98
N ASP A 125 12.54 11.27 18.03
CA ASP A 125 11.15 10.81 18.06
C ASP A 125 10.32 11.48 16.96
N SER A 126 10.41 12.81 16.82
CA SER A 126 9.76 13.57 15.76
C SER A 126 10.15 13.07 14.36
N ARG A 127 11.45 12.77 14.13
CA ARG A 127 11.93 12.25 12.85
C ARG A 127 11.47 10.82 12.58
N LEU A 128 11.40 9.97 13.61
CA LEU A 128 10.94 8.58 13.51
C LEU A 128 9.43 8.50 13.27
N SER A 129 8.63 9.24 14.04
CA SER A 129 7.17 9.29 13.91
C SER A 129 6.78 9.86 12.54
N ARG A 130 7.36 11.00 12.12
CA ARG A 130 7.12 11.57 10.79
C ARG A 130 7.49 10.61 9.66
N ARG A 131 8.62 9.89 9.77
CA ARG A 131 9.01 8.85 8.80
C ARG A 131 7.97 7.73 8.74
N ARG A 132 7.55 7.18 9.89
CA ARG A 132 6.60 6.07 9.96
C ARG A 132 5.22 6.44 9.42
N THR A 133 4.66 7.58 9.83
CA THR A 133 3.37 8.06 9.32
C THR A 133 3.39 8.26 7.79
N LEU A 134 4.49 8.83 7.25
CA LEU A 134 4.67 8.98 5.80
C LEU A 134 4.85 7.63 5.07
N GLN A 135 5.53 6.67 5.70
CA GLN A 135 5.81 5.34 5.16
C GLN A 135 4.52 4.49 5.10
N GLU A 136 3.73 4.50 6.18
CA GLU A 136 2.41 3.89 6.29
C GLU A 136 1.41 4.45 5.27
N ALA A 137 1.31 5.79 5.15
CA ALA A 137 0.46 6.44 4.15
C ALA A 137 0.87 6.12 2.70
N ARG A 138 2.18 5.99 2.43
CA ARG A 138 2.70 5.62 1.11
C ARG A 138 2.44 4.15 0.76
N ALA A 139 2.53 3.25 1.73
CA ALA A 139 2.22 1.84 1.53
C ALA A 139 0.73 1.63 1.21
N LEU A 140 -0.17 2.26 1.99
CA LEU A 140 -1.62 2.28 1.72
C LEU A 140 -1.93 2.76 0.29
N LEU A 141 -1.35 3.90 -0.12
CA LEU A 141 -1.52 4.44 -1.47
C LEU A 141 -0.97 3.50 -2.57
N ARG A 142 0.15 2.81 -2.33
CA ARG A 142 0.73 1.87 -3.28
C ARG A 142 -0.14 0.63 -3.45
N CYS A 143 -0.61 0.03 -2.35
CA CYS A 143 -1.57 -1.08 -2.37
C CYS A 143 -2.83 -0.71 -3.16
N ARG A 144 -3.46 0.44 -2.87
CA ARG A 144 -4.65 0.88 -3.62
C ARG A 144 -4.38 1.11 -5.11
N ARG A 145 -3.21 1.60 -5.49
CA ARG A 145 -2.80 1.77 -6.91
C ARG A 145 -2.61 0.43 -7.62
N ALA A 146 -2.26 -0.63 -6.90
CA ALA A 146 -2.15 -2.00 -7.40
C ALA A 146 -3.48 -2.77 -7.44
N GLY A 147 -4.61 -2.13 -7.09
CA GLY A 147 -5.92 -2.77 -6.97
C GLY A 147 -6.14 -3.56 -5.67
N ILE A 148 -5.17 -3.55 -4.74
CA ILE A 148 -5.30 -4.17 -3.43
C ILE A 148 -6.18 -3.26 -2.56
N LEU A 149 -7.22 -3.82 -1.96
CA LEU A 149 -8.07 -3.08 -1.03
C LEU A 149 -7.28 -2.77 0.26
N ALA A 150 -7.18 -1.48 0.58
CA ALA A 150 -6.64 -0.94 1.83
C ALA A 150 -7.30 0.43 2.06
N PRO A 151 -7.42 0.95 3.30
CA PRO A 151 -8.09 2.23 3.57
C PRO A 151 -7.61 3.41 2.71
N VAL A 152 -8.53 4.26 2.23
CA VAL A 152 -8.17 5.58 1.70
C VAL A 152 -7.54 6.42 2.82
N VAL A 153 -6.39 7.04 2.54
CA VAL A 153 -5.84 8.09 3.41
C VAL A 153 -6.60 9.40 3.13
N PHE A 154 -7.30 9.94 4.12
CA PHE A 154 -8.01 11.22 4.01
C PHE A 154 -7.08 12.41 4.30
N PHE A 155 -6.25 12.30 5.34
CA PHE A 155 -5.35 13.38 5.76
C PHE A 155 -4.14 12.84 6.56
N VAL A 156 -3.05 13.60 6.57
CA VAL A 156 -1.81 13.28 7.29
C VAL A 156 -1.34 14.51 8.05
N ASP A 157 -1.54 14.50 9.36
CA ASP A 157 -1.08 15.55 10.28
C ASP A 157 0.34 15.22 10.76
N TYR A 158 1.32 16.01 10.31
CA TYR A 158 2.72 15.90 10.76
C TYR A 158 3.03 16.71 12.04
N THR A 159 2.15 17.64 12.44
CA THR A 159 2.29 18.46 13.65
C THR A 159 1.91 17.65 14.90
N SER A 160 0.87 16.81 14.77
CA SER A 160 0.33 15.94 15.84
C SER A 160 0.55 14.43 15.57
N ASN A 161 1.30 14.07 14.52
CA ASN A 161 1.58 12.69 14.11
C ASN A 161 0.33 11.81 13.93
N CYS A 162 -0.76 12.37 13.38
CA CYS A 162 -2.03 11.67 13.18
C CYS A 162 -2.24 11.28 11.72
N LEU A 163 -2.64 10.02 11.48
CA LEU A 163 -3.03 9.51 10.17
C LEU A 163 -4.54 9.29 10.14
N TYR A 164 -5.24 9.97 9.22
CA TYR A 164 -6.69 9.93 9.09
C TYR A 164 -7.04 9.01 7.92
N LEU A 165 -7.78 7.94 8.20
CA LEU A 165 -8.09 6.85 7.27
C LEU A 165 -9.60 6.67 7.11
N GLU A 166 -9.99 6.09 5.97
CA GLU A 166 -11.29 5.45 5.76
C GLU A 166 -11.55 4.38 6.83
N ASP A 167 -12.70 4.48 7.51
CA ASP A 167 -13.19 3.38 8.32
C ASP A 167 -13.80 2.31 7.41
N ILE A 168 -13.48 1.04 7.66
CA ILE A 168 -14.00 -0.08 6.89
C ILE A 168 -15.28 -0.58 7.58
N GLU A 169 -16.30 0.26 7.51
CA GLU A 169 -17.66 -0.07 7.95
C GLU A 169 -18.15 -1.36 7.26
N GLU A 170 -18.99 -2.12 7.99
CA GLU A 170 -19.51 -3.44 7.59
C GLU A 170 -18.38 -4.42 7.21
N SER A 171 -17.51 -4.74 8.18
CA SER A 171 -16.47 -5.76 8.02
C SER A 171 -16.19 -6.55 9.30
N LEU A 172 -15.64 -7.75 9.12
CA LEU A 172 -15.20 -8.68 10.17
C LEU A 172 -13.70 -8.95 10.00
N THR A 173 -12.93 -9.18 11.08
CA THR A 173 -11.52 -9.54 10.89
C THR A 173 -11.41 -10.98 10.36
N VAL A 174 -10.35 -11.26 9.58
CA VAL A 174 -10.08 -12.62 9.10
C VAL A 174 -9.91 -13.59 10.27
N ARG A 175 -9.35 -13.14 11.40
CA ARG A 175 -9.26 -13.91 12.64
C ARG A 175 -10.65 -14.35 13.12
N ASP A 176 -11.54 -13.38 13.33
CA ASP A 176 -12.83 -13.66 13.96
C ASP A 176 -13.72 -14.51 13.03
N TYR A 177 -13.60 -14.33 11.71
CA TYR A 177 -14.26 -15.17 10.72
C TYR A 177 -13.77 -16.64 10.74
N ILE A 178 -12.44 -16.87 10.76
CA ILE A 178 -11.90 -18.24 10.86
C ILE A 178 -12.40 -18.88 12.16
N GLN A 179 -12.33 -18.15 13.27
CA GLN A 179 -12.81 -18.64 14.56
C GLN A 179 -14.33 -18.96 14.55
N SER A 180 -15.17 -18.15 13.87
CA SER A 180 -16.60 -18.46 13.77
C SER A 180 -16.88 -19.74 12.97
N ILE A 181 -16.20 -19.95 11.83
CA ILE A 181 -16.37 -21.17 11.03
C ILE A 181 -15.87 -22.41 11.79
N GLN A 182 -14.77 -22.28 12.54
CA GLN A 182 -14.27 -23.36 13.41
C GLN A 182 -15.22 -23.68 14.59
N MET A 183 -16.17 -22.81 14.93
CA MET A 183 -17.13 -23.00 16.01
C MET A 183 -18.51 -23.51 15.55
N THR A 184 -19.02 -23.07 14.39
CA THR A 184 -20.40 -23.37 13.99
C THR A 184 -20.56 -24.69 13.27
N GLU A 185 -19.68 -24.99 12.29
CA GLU A 185 -19.57 -26.27 11.60
C GLU A 185 -18.40 -26.16 10.61
N THR A 186 -17.53 -27.17 10.54
CA THR A 186 -16.32 -27.12 9.72
C THR A 186 -16.65 -27.21 8.24
N ASP A 187 -16.80 -26.07 7.59
CA ASP A 187 -16.77 -25.92 6.13
C ASP A 187 -15.31 -25.66 5.66
N PRO A 188 -14.57 -26.70 5.20
CA PRO A 188 -13.20 -26.54 4.77
C PRO A 188 -13.08 -25.79 3.43
N GLU A 189 -14.15 -25.76 2.61
CA GLU A 189 -14.13 -25.09 1.31
C GLU A 189 -14.16 -23.57 1.48
N LYS A 190 -15.04 -23.04 2.35
CA LYS A 190 -15.06 -21.60 2.71
C LYS A 190 -13.69 -21.13 3.21
N LEU A 191 -13.04 -21.92 4.06
CA LEU A 191 -11.71 -21.60 4.57
C LEU A 191 -10.64 -21.70 3.47
N SER A 192 -10.59 -22.76 2.66
CA SER A 192 -9.63 -22.88 1.54
C SER A 192 -9.79 -21.75 0.51
N LEU A 193 -11.03 -21.35 0.19
CA LEU A 193 -11.32 -20.18 -0.67
C LEU A 193 -10.75 -18.87 -0.08
N LEU A 194 -10.91 -18.65 1.23
CA LEU A 194 -10.31 -17.51 1.93
C LEU A 194 -8.77 -17.56 1.90
N ALA A 195 -8.16 -18.71 2.19
CA ALA A 195 -6.70 -18.87 2.12
C ALA A 195 -6.15 -18.56 0.72
N ARG A 196 -6.83 -19.04 -0.33
CA ARG A 196 -6.50 -18.70 -1.71
C ARG A 196 -6.64 -17.21 -2.01
N LYS A 197 -7.70 -16.56 -1.51
CA LYS A 197 -7.88 -15.10 -1.65
C LYS A 197 -6.76 -14.31 -0.96
N ILE A 198 -6.36 -14.71 0.26
CA ILE A 198 -5.23 -14.11 0.99
C ILE A 198 -3.93 -14.32 0.20
N GLY A 199 -3.64 -15.55 -0.24
CA GLY A 199 -2.44 -15.86 -1.01
C GLY A 199 -2.31 -15.04 -2.30
N LYS A 200 -3.43 -14.82 -3.02
CA LYS A 200 -3.51 -13.94 -4.19
C LYS A 200 -3.20 -12.47 -3.86
N VAL A 201 -3.81 -11.93 -2.80
CA VAL A 201 -3.60 -10.52 -2.40
C VAL A 201 -2.17 -10.29 -1.90
N LEU A 202 -1.59 -11.22 -1.16
CA LEU A 202 -0.20 -11.13 -0.71
C LEU A 202 0.80 -11.29 -1.86
N ALA A 203 0.51 -12.13 -2.85
CA ALA A 203 1.32 -12.23 -4.07
C ALA A 203 1.33 -10.90 -4.83
N GLN A 204 0.19 -10.22 -4.95
CA GLN A 204 0.10 -8.89 -5.57
C GLN A 204 0.88 -7.83 -4.77
N MET A 205 0.76 -7.84 -3.43
CA MET A 205 1.51 -6.94 -2.54
C MET A 205 3.03 -7.12 -2.68
N HIS A 206 3.49 -8.38 -2.71
CA HIS A 206 4.90 -8.75 -2.83
C HIS A 206 5.46 -8.59 -4.25
N ASP A 207 4.67 -8.74 -5.31
CA ASP A 207 5.11 -8.43 -6.67
C ASP A 207 5.27 -6.91 -6.87
N GLU A 208 4.49 -6.10 -6.17
CA GLU A 208 4.68 -4.64 -6.01
C GLU A 208 5.80 -4.25 -5.03
N ASP A 209 6.57 -5.20 -4.50
CA ASP A 209 7.69 -4.95 -3.60
C ASP A 209 7.29 -4.16 -2.32
N VAL A 210 6.02 -4.28 -1.89
CA VAL A 210 5.53 -3.82 -0.58
C VAL A 210 5.65 -4.96 0.42
N ILE A 211 6.29 -4.68 1.55
CA ILE A 211 6.34 -5.56 2.73
C ILE A 211 5.46 -4.91 3.80
N HIS A 212 4.59 -5.67 4.45
CA HIS A 212 3.67 -5.17 5.48
C HIS A 212 4.34 -5.14 6.86
N GLY A 213 5.20 -6.11 7.16
CA GLY A 213 6.02 -6.17 8.38
C GLY A 213 5.25 -6.51 9.67
N ASP A 214 3.96 -6.84 9.55
CA ASP A 214 3.06 -7.26 10.64
C ASP A 214 1.87 -8.05 10.07
N LEU A 215 2.11 -9.02 9.17
CA LEU A 215 1.03 -9.83 8.60
C LEU A 215 0.41 -10.74 9.65
N THR A 216 -0.76 -10.35 10.15
CA THR A 216 -1.59 -11.17 11.05
C THR A 216 -3.02 -11.25 10.54
N THR A 217 -3.75 -12.28 10.93
CA THR A 217 -5.19 -12.42 10.63
C THR A 217 -6.05 -11.34 11.28
N SER A 218 -5.50 -10.53 12.20
CA SER A 218 -6.19 -9.37 12.80
C SER A 218 -5.98 -8.08 12.00
N ASN A 219 -4.93 -8.03 11.16
CA ASN A 219 -4.62 -6.89 10.27
C ASN A 219 -5.23 -7.07 8.86
N MET A 220 -6.22 -7.96 8.75
CA MET A 220 -6.97 -8.25 7.54
C MET A 220 -8.46 -8.23 7.85
N LEU A 221 -9.25 -7.52 7.03
CA LEU A 221 -10.70 -7.41 7.16
C LEU A 221 -11.41 -8.03 5.95
N LEU A 222 -12.56 -8.66 6.16
CA LEU A 222 -13.49 -9.08 5.12
C LEU A 222 -14.70 -8.16 5.16
N LYS A 223 -14.94 -7.41 4.08
CA LYS A 223 -16.17 -6.63 3.95
C LYS A 223 -17.38 -7.54 3.72
N MET A 224 -18.54 -7.14 4.26
CA MET A 224 -19.83 -7.71 3.91
C MET A 224 -20.17 -7.41 2.43
N PRO A 225 -20.92 -8.30 1.74
CA PRO A 225 -21.26 -9.67 2.13
C PRO A 225 -20.03 -10.60 1.98
N ILE A 226 -19.82 -11.48 2.97
CA ILE A 226 -18.56 -12.24 3.15
C ILE A 226 -18.29 -13.19 1.97
N GLU A 227 -19.33 -13.62 1.29
CA GLU A 227 -19.33 -14.50 0.11
C GLU A 227 -18.49 -13.93 -1.05
N GLN A 228 -18.30 -12.61 -1.12
CA GLN A 228 -17.42 -11.96 -2.10
C GLN A 228 -15.93 -12.08 -1.76
N LEU A 229 -15.61 -12.47 -0.51
CA LEU A 229 -14.28 -12.50 0.09
C LEU A 229 -13.52 -11.18 -0.17
N SER A 230 -14.19 -10.05 0.08
CA SER A 230 -13.68 -8.69 -0.14
C SER A 230 -12.64 -8.31 0.91
N LEU A 231 -11.46 -8.92 0.78
CA LEU A 231 -10.31 -8.81 1.67
C LEU A 231 -9.63 -7.44 1.58
N VAL A 232 -9.52 -6.75 2.72
CA VAL A 232 -8.87 -5.44 2.90
C VAL A 232 -7.67 -5.61 3.84
N LEU A 233 -6.50 -5.06 3.49
CA LEU A 233 -5.33 -5.01 4.36
C LEU A 233 -5.31 -3.70 5.17
N ILE A 234 -4.99 -3.78 6.47
CA ILE A 234 -4.94 -2.64 7.40
C ILE A 234 -3.65 -2.65 8.23
N ASP A 235 -3.35 -1.53 8.90
CA ASP A 235 -2.13 -1.33 9.72
C ASP A 235 -0.80 -1.62 8.99
N PHE A 236 -0.50 -0.81 7.97
CA PHE A 236 0.82 -0.73 7.35
C PHE A 236 1.86 -0.03 8.26
N GLY A 237 1.70 -0.07 9.58
CA GLY A 237 2.46 0.72 10.54
C GLY A 237 3.91 0.30 10.76
N LEU A 238 4.29 -0.90 10.31
CA LEU A 238 5.66 -1.40 10.22
C LEU A 238 6.13 -1.64 8.76
N SER A 239 5.28 -1.30 7.78
CA SER A 239 5.51 -1.61 6.36
C SER A 239 6.75 -0.92 5.79
N PHE A 240 7.33 -1.49 4.73
CA PHE A 240 8.42 -0.90 3.96
C PHE A 240 8.41 -1.38 2.51
N ILE A 241 9.22 -0.74 1.66
CA ILE A 241 9.40 -1.16 0.26
C ILE A 241 10.68 -1.99 0.17
N SER A 242 10.58 -3.22 -0.33
CA SER A 242 11.73 -4.08 -0.61
C SER A 242 11.45 -5.10 -1.71
N GLY A 243 12.37 -5.18 -2.66
CA GLY A 243 12.38 -6.24 -3.67
C GLY A 243 12.95 -7.58 -3.19
N LEU A 244 13.58 -7.61 -2.01
CA LEU A 244 14.35 -8.76 -1.53
C LEU A 244 13.46 -9.97 -1.22
N PRO A 245 13.81 -11.19 -1.69
CA PRO A 245 13.07 -12.40 -1.34
C PRO A 245 13.13 -12.78 0.16
N GLU A 246 14.14 -12.32 0.90
CA GLU A 246 14.25 -12.54 2.35
C GLU A 246 13.13 -11.81 3.10
N ASP A 247 12.92 -10.52 2.85
CA ASP A 247 11.89 -9.72 3.54
C ASP A 247 10.49 -10.28 3.29
N LYS A 248 10.23 -10.71 2.05
CA LYS A 248 8.95 -11.34 1.63
C LYS A 248 8.77 -12.72 2.27
N GLY A 249 9.85 -13.49 2.42
CA GLY A 249 9.86 -14.77 3.13
C GLY A 249 9.64 -14.60 4.64
N VAL A 250 10.16 -13.51 5.22
CA VAL A 250 9.92 -13.14 6.62
C VAL A 250 8.48 -12.70 6.83
N ASP A 251 7.89 -11.87 5.95
CA ASP A 251 6.49 -11.42 6.08
C ASP A 251 5.51 -12.62 6.01
N LEU A 252 5.74 -13.55 5.07
CA LEU A 252 5.02 -14.83 5.03
C LEU A 252 5.24 -15.66 6.33
N TYR A 253 6.46 -15.71 6.87
CA TYR A 253 6.73 -16.44 8.12
C TYR A 253 6.06 -15.82 9.35
N VAL A 254 5.90 -14.49 9.41
CA VAL A 254 5.10 -13.81 10.44
C VAL A 254 3.64 -14.27 10.35
N LEU A 255 3.08 -14.35 9.13
CA LEU A 255 1.73 -14.84 8.92
C LEU A 255 1.57 -16.33 9.27
N GLU A 256 2.54 -17.19 8.90
CA GLU A 256 2.58 -18.59 9.32
C GLU A 256 2.51 -18.71 10.85
N LYS A 257 3.30 -17.92 11.56
CA LYS A 257 3.29 -17.89 13.02
C LYS A 257 1.99 -17.31 13.60
N ALA A 258 1.33 -16.39 12.91
CA ALA A 258 0.02 -15.87 13.32
C ALA A 258 -1.10 -16.92 13.18
N PHE A 259 -1.17 -17.65 12.06
CA PHE A 259 -2.11 -18.77 11.89
C PHE A 259 -1.92 -19.83 12.98
N LEU A 260 -0.70 -20.35 13.13
CA LEU A 260 -0.35 -21.40 14.11
C LEU A 260 -0.55 -20.99 15.59
N SER A 261 -0.71 -19.71 15.90
CA SER A 261 -0.92 -19.22 17.27
C SER A 261 -2.34 -18.77 17.56
N THR A 262 -3.15 -18.45 16.53
CA THR A 262 -4.54 -18.00 16.71
C THR A 262 -5.59 -19.02 16.26
N HIS A 263 -5.24 -19.93 15.34
CA HIS A 263 -6.17 -20.91 14.77
C HIS A 263 -5.56 -22.31 14.76
N PRO A 264 -5.82 -23.15 15.80
CA PRO A 264 -5.37 -24.53 15.84
C PRO A 264 -5.84 -25.33 14.61
N ASN A 265 -5.03 -26.31 14.19
CA ASN A 265 -5.30 -27.21 13.06
C ASN A 265 -5.46 -26.51 11.69
N THR A 266 -4.80 -25.36 11.47
CA THR A 266 -4.84 -24.60 10.20
C THR A 266 -3.60 -24.77 9.32
N GLU A 267 -2.78 -25.79 9.56
CA GLU A 267 -1.59 -26.10 8.74
C GLU A 267 -1.95 -26.31 7.27
N THR A 268 -3.05 -27.01 6.97
CA THR A 268 -3.58 -27.23 5.61
C THR A 268 -4.01 -25.92 4.94
N LEU A 269 -4.67 -25.06 5.69
CA LEU A 269 -5.12 -23.73 5.27
C LEU A 269 -3.94 -22.86 4.83
N TYR A 270 -2.84 -22.88 5.59
CA TYR A 270 -1.63 -22.14 5.24
C TYR A 270 -0.90 -22.74 4.01
N GLN A 271 -0.97 -24.06 3.80
CA GLN A 271 -0.47 -24.67 2.55
C GLN A 271 -1.28 -24.23 1.33
N ASP A 272 -2.60 -24.09 1.42
CA ASP A 272 -3.44 -23.60 0.32
C ASP A 272 -3.18 -22.11 0.01
N LEU A 273 -2.93 -21.30 1.04
CA LEU A 273 -2.44 -19.92 0.90
C LEU A 273 -1.12 -19.89 0.12
N LEU A 274 -0.13 -20.71 0.50
CA LEU A 274 1.16 -20.77 -0.17
C LEU A 274 1.07 -21.29 -1.61
N LYS A 275 0.22 -22.29 -1.91
CA LYS A 275 -0.06 -22.72 -3.29
C LYS A 275 -0.59 -21.56 -4.13
N SER A 276 -1.58 -20.83 -3.61
CA SER A 276 -2.20 -19.71 -4.33
C SER A 276 -1.24 -18.52 -4.52
N TYR A 277 -0.43 -18.22 -3.50
CA TYR A 277 0.65 -17.24 -3.60
C TYR A 277 1.66 -17.64 -4.69
N SER A 278 2.04 -18.92 -4.72
CA SER A 278 2.98 -19.47 -5.71
C SER A 278 2.49 -19.33 -7.14
N SER A 279 1.18 -19.55 -7.38
CA SER A 279 0.56 -19.43 -8.71
C SER A 279 0.30 -18.01 -9.19
N GLU A 280 0.24 -17.03 -8.29
CA GLU A 280 -0.08 -15.63 -8.63
C GLU A 280 1.19 -14.76 -8.76
N SER A 281 2.18 -14.93 -7.87
CA SER A 281 3.41 -14.11 -7.87
C SER A 281 4.40 -14.61 -8.91
N LYS A 282 4.84 -13.71 -9.79
CA LYS A 282 5.91 -13.97 -10.77
C LYS A 282 7.28 -14.15 -10.12
N LYS A 283 7.42 -13.70 -8.87
CA LYS A 283 8.64 -13.74 -8.04
C LYS A 283 8.61 -14.86 -6.99
N SER A 284 7.64 -15.78 -7.04
CA SER A 284 7.31 -16.72 -5.95
C SER A 284 8.44 -17.68 -5.56
N GLY A 285 9.07 -18.37 -6.50
CA GLY A 285 10.07 -19.41 -6.24
C GLY A 285 11.22 -18.98 -5.30
N PRO A 286 11.93 -17.88 -5.59
CA PRO A 286 12.94 -17.33 -4.69
C PRO A 286 12.42 -16.96 -3.29
N VAL A 287 11.18 -16.47 -3.18
CA VAL A 287 10.55 -16.12 -1.89
C VAL A 287 10.24 -17.36 -1.07
N LEU A 288 9.67 -18.40 -1.68
CA LEU A 288 9.34 -19.65 -0.99
C LEU A 288 10.60 -20.38 -0.49
N LYS A 289 11.67 -20.41 -1.30
CA LYS A 289 12.98 -20.90 -0.84
C LYS A 289 13.48 -20.12 0.40
N LYS A 290 13.27 -18.80 0.45
CA LYS A 290 13.68 -17.98 1.59
C LYS A 290 12.78 -18.17 2.81
N LEU A 291 11.48 -18.38 2.63
CA LEU A 291 10.57 -18.81 3.70
C LEU A 291 11.08 -20.11 4.37
N ASP A 292 11.54 -21.09 3.59
CA ASP A 292 12.11 -22.33 4.15
C ASP A 292 13.43 -22.12 4.90
N GLU A 293 14.32 -21.26 4.42
CA GLU A 293 15.50 -20.84 5.19
C GLU A 293 15.12 -20.13 6.50
N VAL A 294 14.12 -19.24 6.46
CA VAL A 294 13.62 -18.50 7.63
C VAL A 294 12.97 -19.46 8.64
N ARG A 295 12.16 -20.43 8.19
CA ARG A 295 11.59 -21.52 9.01
C ARG A 295 12.69 -22.28 9.77
N LEU A 296 13.76 -22.67 9.08
CA LEU A 296 14.90 -23.38 9.69
C LEU A 296 15.63 -22.52 10.74
N ARG A 297 15.81 -21.23 10.48
CA ARG A 297 16.43 -20.28 11.43
C ARG A 297 15.50 -19.98 12.63
N GLY A 298 14.20 -19.88 12.39
CA GLY A 298 13.16 -19.65 13.42
C GLY A 298 13.05 -20.81 14.40
N ARG A 299 13.03 -22.06 13.92
CA ARG A 299 13.01 -23.27 14.77
C ARG A 299 14.15 -23.31 15.78
N LYS A 300 15.37 -22.88 15.39
CA LYS A 300 16.52 -22.81 16.31
C LYS A 300 16.37 -21.80 17.45
N ARG A 301 15.53 -20.76 17.29
CA ARG A 301 15.25 -19.78 18.35
C ARG A 301 14.16 -20.23 19.32
N SER A 302 13.38 -21.26 18.97
CA SER A 302 12.32 -21.81 19.82
C SER A 302 12.81 -22.86 20.83
N MET A 303 14.13 -22.99 20.99
CA MET A 303 14.78 -24.05 21.79
C MET A 303 15.44 -23.51 23.07
N VAL A 304 15.20 -22.23 23.41
CA VAL A 304 15.56 -21.56 24.66
C VAL A 304 14.42 -20.61 25.01
N GLY A 305 13.81 -20.79 26.18
CA GLY A 305 12.60 -20.09 26.62
C GLY A 305 11.79 -20.99 27.55
#